data_AF-A0A1B0ATR6-F1
#
_entry.id   AF-A0A1B0ATR6-F1
#
_cell.length_a   1.000
_cell.length_b   1.000
_cell.length_c   1.000
_cell.angle_alpha   90.00
_cell.angle_beta   90.00
_cell.angle_gamma   90.00
#
_symmetry.space_group_name_H-M   'P 1'
#
loop_
_entity.id
_entity.type
_entity.pdbx_description
1 polymer ?
#
loop_
_entity_poly.entity_id
_entity_poly.type
_entity_poly.pdbx_seq_one_letter_code
_entity_poly.pdbx_strand_id
1 'polypeptide(L)'
;MFRILWLFVCLMSFAIQADLQERNANTLTSLKRGKRYLDFTKGSRMSWRCNVKNNILNVTTIWGYGYGFRVNFPFPDKSERHHGIFKRDIFQALTDILNGHGLDGQACLLKSFCTALLDVNSDLSDGMLYKLLKYMFTLNDEDKRYFPYLRRENCQQILHSHCPLSFNNISPYTDDV
;
A
#
# COMPACT_ATOMS: atom_id res chain seq x y z
N MET A 1 42.49 -38.63 -52.37
CA MET A 1 42.31 -37.17 -52.50
C MET A 1 40.86 -36.72 -52.54
N PHE A 2 39.99 -37.29 -53.39
CA PHE A 2 38.59 -36.82 -53.55
C PHE A 2 37.73 -36.79 -52.27
N ARG A 3 37.88 -37.76 -51.35
CA ARG A 3 37.09 -37.78 -50.10
C ARG A 3 37.44 -36.64 -49.13
N ILE A 4 38.71 -36.22 -49.11
CA ILE A 4 39.16 -35.11 -48.26
C ILE A 4 38.66 -33.78 -48.84
N LEU A 5 38.70 -33.62 -50.16
CA LEU A 5 38.15 -32.45 -50.83
C LEU A 5 36.65 -32.28 -50.57
N TRP A 6 35.90 -33.39 -50.58
CA TRP A 6 34.45 -33.37 -50.31
C TRP A 6 34.11 -33.01 -48.86
N LEU A 7 34.90 -33.48 -47.90
CA LEU A 7 34.77 -33.10 -46.48
C LEU A 7 35.04 -31.61 -46.27
N PHE A 8 36.05 -31.06 -46.92
CA PHE A 8 36.33 -29.62 -46.86
C PHE A 8 35.20 -28.79 -47.48
N VAL A 9 34.65 -29.20 -48.64
CA VAL A 9 33.52 -28.49 -49.26
C VAL A 9 32.27 -28.56 -48.36
N CYS A 10 31.98 -29.70 -47.73
CA CYS A 10 30.88 -29.82 -46.77
C CYS A 10 31.09 -28.92 -45.54
N LEU A 11 32.29 -28.90 -44.94
CA LEU A 11 32.59 -28.07 -43.78
C LEU A 11 32.44 -26.58 -44.07
N MET A 12 32.92 -26.12 -45.24
CA MET A 12 32.78 -24.72 -45.63
C MET A 12 31.32 -24.36 -45.94
N SER A 13 30.55 -25.27 -46.54
CA SER A 13 29.12 -25.05 -46.81
C SER A 13 28.30 -24.95 -45.52
N PHE A 14 28.60 -25.80 -44.53
CA PHE A 14 27.98 -25.74 -43.21
C PHE A 14 28.34 -24.46 -42.45
N ALA A 15 29.60 -24.01 -42.51
CA ALA A 15 30.02 -22.76 -41.89
C ALA A 15 29.29 -21.54 -42.50
N ILE A 16 29.18 -21.49 -43.84
CA ILE A 16 28.47 -20.40 -44.53
C ILE A 16 26.98 -20.37 -44.19
N GLN A 17 26.34 -21.54 -44.06
CA GLN A 17 24.92 -21.61 -43.66
C GLN A 17 24.69 -21.19 -42.20
N ALA A 18 25.63 -21.49 -41.29
CA ALA A 18 25.56 -21.07 -39.90
C ALA A 18 25.68 -19.54 -39.74
N ASP A 19 26.62 -18.91 -40.45
CA ASP A 19 26.79 -17.45 -40.43
C ASP A 19 25.58 -16.70 -41.02
N LEU A 20 24.94 -17.28 -42.06
CA LEU A 20 23.77 -16.68 -42.70
C LEU A 20 22.52 -16.76 -41.79
N GLN A 21 22.41 -17.81 -40.97
CA GLN A 21 21.37 -17.96 -39.96
C GLN A 21 21.53 -16.94 -38.83
N GLU A 22 22.74 -16.74 -38.32
CA GLU A 22 23.03 -15.77 -37.25
C GLU A 22 22.79 -14.32 -37.73
N ARG A 23 23.16 -14.02 -38.98
CA ARG A 23 22.89 -12.72 -39.61
C ARG A 23 21.38 -12.45 -39.78
N ASN A 24 20.60 -13.46 -40.14
CA ASN A 24 19.14 -13.34 -40.26
C ASN A 24 18.45 -13.19 -38.90
N ALA A 25 18.93 -13.88 -37.86
CA ALA A 25 18.44 -13.73 -36.48
C ALA A 25 18.66 -12.31 -35.94
N ASN A 26 19.79 -11.69 -36.28
CA ASN A 26 20.12 -10.31 -35.90
C ASN A 26 19.27 -9.25 -36.62
N THR A 27 18.62 -9.59 -37.74
CA THR A 27 17.74 -8.66 -38.48
C THR A 27 16.27 -8.70 -38.06
N LEU A 28 15.85 -9.69 -37.24
CA LEU A 28 14.52 -9.70 -36.64
C LEU A 28 14.51 -8.82 -35.38
N THR A 29 14.57 -7.51 -35.58
CA THR A 29 14.32 -6.54 -34.52
C THR A 29 12.90 -6.75 -34.01
N SER A 30 12.79 -7.38 -32.83
CA SER A 30 11.53 -7.53 -32.10
C SER A 30 10.79 -6.19 -32.06
N LEU A 31 9.66 -6.11 -32.77
CA LEU A 31 8.79 -4.94 -32.74
C LEU A 31 8.27 -4.79 -31.31
N LYS A 32 8.89 -3.89 -30.54
CA LYS A 32 8.43 -3.54 -29.20
C LYS A 32 7.06 -2.87 -29.32
N ARG A 33 5.99 -3.64 -29.13
CA ARG A 33 4.63 -3.11 -29.03
C ARG A 33 4.59 -2.09 -27.88
N GLY A 34 4.20 -0.85 -28.19
CA GLY A 34 4.02 0.19 -27.17
C GLY A 34 3.04 -0.28 -26.10
N LYS A 35 3.46 -0.21 -24.82
CA LYS A 35 2.60 -0.53 -23.69
C LYS A 35 1.45 0.48 -23.64
N ARG A 36 0.21 0.00 -23.61
CA ARG A 36 -0.98 0.83 -23.41
C ARG A 36 -1.31 0.82 -21.93
N TYR A 37 -1.66 1.98 -21.40
CA TYR A 37 -2.07 2.15 -20.01
C TYR A 37 -3.56 2.46 -19.97
N LEU A 38 -4.26 1.87 -19.00
CA LEU A 38 -5.64 2.23 -18.72
C LEU A 38 -5.64 3.57 -17.98
N ASP A 39 -6.32 4.57 -18.54
CA ASP A 39 -6.34 5.91 -18.01
C ASP A 39 -7.76 6.42 -17.90
N PHE A 40 -8.04 7.13 -16.80
CA PHE A 40 -9.37 7.66 -16.51
C PHE A 40 -9.41 9.15 -16.89
N THR A 41 -10.50 9.59 -17.50
CA THR A 41 -10.68 11.00 -17.86
C THR A 41 -10.78 11.88 -16.62
N LYS A 42 -10.34 13.14 -16.74
CA LYS A 42 -10.41 14.12 -15.64
C LYS A 42 -11.86 14.27 -15.17
N GLY A 43 -12.06 14.23 -13.85
CA GLY A 43 -13.38 14.33 -13.23
C GLY A 43 -14.12 12.99 -13.07
N SER A 44 -13.54 11.87 -13.54
CA SER A 44 -14.07 10.54 -13.22
C SER A 44 -14.00 10.28 -11.72
N ARG A 45 -15.02 9.60 -11.17
CA ARG A 45 -15.14 9.30 -9.72
C ARG A 45 -15.34 7.81 -9.55
N MET A 46 -14.61 7.22 -8.62
CA MET A 46 -14.87 5.85 -8.17
C MET A 46 -15.90 5.87 -7.06
N SER A 47 -16.92 5.03 -7.16
CA SER A 47 -17.92 4.86 -6.11
C SER A 47 -17.89 3.43 -5.61
N TRP A 48 -17.63 3.27 -4.32
CA TRP A 48 -17.80 2.01 -3.62
C TRP A 48 -19.08 2.05 -2.80
N ARG A 49 -19.90 1.02 -2.93
CA ARG A 49 -21.17 0.88 -2.22
C ARG A 49 -21.26 -0.53 -1.65
N CYS A 50 -21.40 -0.62 -0.33
CA CYS A 50 -21.70 -1.86 0.36
C CYS A 50 -23.03 -1.70 1.08
N ASN A 51 -23.98 -2.58 0.77
CA ASN A 51 -25.27 -2.62 1.43
C ASN A 51 -25.38 -3.95 2.17
N VAL A 52 -25.70 -3.88 3.45
CA VAL A 52 -25.93 -5.04 4.30
C VAL A 52 -27.37 -4.98 4.77
N LYS A 53 -28.12 -6.07 4.55
CA LYS A 53 -29.49 -6.22 5.05
C LYS A 53 -29.49 -7.30 6.11
N ASN A 54 -30.01 -6.98 7.29
CA ASN A 54 -30.29 -7.94 8.35
C ASN A 54 -31.80 -8.03 8.57
N ASN A 55 -32.36 -9.23 8.39
CA ASN A 55 -33.80 -9.45 8.59
C ASN A 55 -34.10 -9.61 10.08
N ILE A 56 -35.21 -9.03 10.55
CA ILE A 56 -35.58 -9.05 11.98
C ILE A 56 -36.15 -10.41 12.39
N LEU A 57 -36.78 -11.12 11.44
CA LEU A 57 -37.38 -12.43 11.66
C LEU A 57 -36.85 -13.43 10.62
N ASN A 58 -36.39 -14.60 11.08
CA ASN A 58 -35.90 -15.65 10.18
C ASN A 58 -36.99 -16.24 9.26
N VAL A 59 -38.26 -16.08 9.63
CA VAL A 59 -39.40 -16.69 8.92
C VAL A 59 -40.00 -15.76 7.86
N THR A 60 -39.89 -14.44 7.99
CA THR A 60 -40.47 -13.49 7.02
C THR A 60 -39.49 -12.36 6.68
N THR A 61 -39.35 -12.06 5.39
CA THR A 61 -38.42 -11.02 4.88
C THR A 61 -39.02 -9.62 4.87
N ILE A 62 -40.20 -9.44 5.47
CA ILE A 62 -41.02 -8.23 5.41
C ILE A 62 -40.37 -7.09 6.21
N TRP A 63 -39.74 -7.41 7.36
CA TRP A 63 -39.12 -6.42 8.24
C TRP A 63 -37.62 -6.70 8.38
N GLY A 64 -36.80 -5.69 8.13
CA GLY A 64 -35.34 -5.79 8.19
C GLY A 64 -34.66 -4.43 8.32
N TYR A 65 -33.49 -4.44 8.95
CA TYR A 65 -32.58 -3.29 9.01
C TYR A 65 -31.62 -3.32 7.83
N GLY A 66 -31.46 -2.19 7.16
CA GLY A 66 -30.51 -2.02 6.08
C GLY A 66 -29.44 -1.00 6.45
N TYR A 67 -28.17 -1.38 6.31
CA TYR A 67 -27.03 -0.48 6.43
C TYR A 67 -26.44 -0.28 5.04
N GLY A 68 -26.19 0.97 4.66
CA GLY A 68 -25.62 1.33 3.36
C GLY A 68 -24.42 2.23 3.55
N PHE A 69 -23.24 1.73 3.16
CA PHE A 69 -22.01 2.51 3.13
C PHE A 69 -21.74 2.95 1.70
N ARG A 70 -21.54 4.25 1.50
CA ARG A 70 -21.19 4.82 0.20
C ARG A 70 -19.96 5.70 0.33
N VAL A 71 -18.90 5.30 -0.35
CA VAL A 71 -17.66 6.06 -0.44
C VAL A 71 -17.48 6.50 -1.89
N ASN A 72 -17.40 7.80 -2.13
CA ASN A 72 -17.14 8.35 -3.47
C ASN A 72 -15.79 9.07 -3.45
N PHE A 73 -14.76 8.44 -4.00
CA PHE A 73 -13.44 9.05 -4.11
C PHE A 73 -13.17 9.52 -5.55
N PRO A 74 -12.68 10.76 -5.74
CA PRO A 74 -12.25 11.20 -7.07
C PRO A 74 -11.01 10.42 -7.49
N PHE A 75 -10.88 10.13 -8.79
CA PHE A 75 -9.61 9.60 -9.30
C PHE A 75 -8.55 10.72 -9.27
N PRO A 76 -7.33 10.45 -8.76
CA PRO A 76 -6.26 11.45 -8.73
C PRO A 76 -5.88 11.84 -10.16
N ASP A 77 -5.67 13.14 -10.39
CA ASP A 77 -5.22 13.65 -11.70
C ASP A 77 -3.77 13.18 -11.97
N LYS A 78 -3.34 13.22 -13.24
CA LYS A 78 -1.98 12.80 -13.65
C LYS A 78 -0.88 13.58 -12.93
N SER A 79 -1.13 14.85 -12.60
CA SER A 79 -0.21 15.68 -11.81
C SER A 79 -0.09 15.20 -10.37
N GLU A 80 -1.15 14.64 -9.79
CA GLU A 80 -1.19 14.16 -8.40
C GLU A 80 -0.76 12.69 -8.28
N ARG A 81 -0.84 11.91 -9.36
CA ARG A 81 -0.41 10.51 -9.43
C ARG A 81 1.06 10.29 -9.04
N HIS A 82 1.89 11.34 -9.15
CA HIS A 82 3.31 11.31 -8.81
C HIS A 82 3.61 11.76 -7.37
N HIS A 83 2.62 12.24 -6.62
CA HIS A 83 2.78 12.45 -5.19
C HIS A 83 2.70 11.08 -4.53
N GLY A 84 3.87 10.49 -4.27
CA GLY A 84 3.96 9.31 -3.42
C GLY A 84 3.25 9.59 -2.09
N ILE A 85 2.63 8.57 -1.53
CA ILE A 85 2.03 8.68 -0.19
C ILE A 85 3.19 8.85 0.79
N PHE A 86 3.41 10.07 1.26
CA PHE A 86 4.43 10.35 2.26
C PHE A 86 3.85 10.17 3.66
N LYS A 87 4.63 9.60 4.58
CA LYS A 87 4.25 9.48 5.99
C LYS A 87 3.87 10.83 6.61
N ARG A 88 4.49 11.92 6.13
CA ARG A 88 4.16 13.28 6.58
C ARG A 88 2.73 13.68 6.32
N ASP A 89 2.20 13.34 5.14
CA ASP A 89 0.85 13.72 4.75
C ASP A 89 -0.16 12.88 5.53
N ILE A 90 0.18 11.63 5.85
CA ILE A 90 -0.61 10.75 6.71
C ILE A 90 -0.68 11.30 8.14
N PHE A 91 0.47 11.63 8.74
CA PHE A 91 0.51 12.15 10.11
C PHE A 91 -0.18 13.51 10.23
N GLN A 92 -0.02 14.37 9.23
CA GLN A 92 -0.73 15.65 9.18
C GLN A 92 -2.25 15.44 9.12
N ALA A 93 -2.72 14.58 8.21
CA ALA A 93 -4.14 14.26 8.09
C ALA A 93 -4.71 13.65 9.38
N LEU A 94 -3.96 12.77 10.04
CA LEU A 94 -4.33 12.21 11.35
C LEU A 94 -4.46 13.31 12.41
N THR A 95 -3.49 14.20 12.51
CA THR A 95 -3.54 15.33 13.45
C THR A 95 -4.75 16.22 13.17
N ASP A 96 -5.04 16.53 11.90
CA ASP A 96 -6.18 17.37 11.52
C ASP A 96 -7.52 16.70 11.86
N ILE A 97 -7.66 15.39 11.63
CA ILE A 97 -8.85 14.62 12.00
C ILE A 97 -9.04 14.66 13.52
N LEU A 98 -7.99 14.37 14.28
CA LEU A 98 -8.08 14.35 15.75
C LEU A 98 -8.41 15.74 16.32
N ASN A 99 -7.81 16.78 15.76
CA ASN A 99 -8.15 18.17 16.09
C ASN A 99 -9.61 18.48 15.78
N GLY A 100 -10.14 18.00 14.65
CA GLY A 100 -11.54 18.15 14.28
C GLY A 100 -12.52 17.47 15.25
N HIS A 101 -12.07 16.43 15.96
CA HIS A 101 -12.82 15.77 17.02
C HIS A 101 -12.67 16.44 18.41
N GLY A 102 -11.98 17.59 18.50
CA GLY A 102 -11.76 18.32 19.75
C GLY A 102 -10.68 17.74 20.65
N LEU A 103 -9.84 16.84 20.11
CA LEU A 103 -8.70 16.26 20.80
C LEU A 103 -7.44 17.03 20.41
N ASP A 104 -6.44 17.08 21.30
CA ASP A 104 -5.10 17.54 20.90
C ASP A 104 -4.46 16.49 19.99
N GLY A 105 -4.50 16.73 18.68
CA GLY A 105 -4.04 15.81 17.66
C GLY A 105 -2.55 15.50 17.74
N GLN A 106 -1.71 16.44 18.21
CA GLN A 106 -0.27 16.20 18.36
C GLN A 106 0.01 15.35 19.59
N ALA A 107 -0.60 15.67 20.73
CA ALA A 107 -0.45 14.86 21.94
C ALA A 107 -0.97 13.44 21.75
N CYS A 108 -2.08 13.29 21.02
CA CYS A 108 -2.68 12.00 20.78
C CYS A 108 -1.89 11.13 19.78
N LEU A 109 -1.35 11.75 18.72
CA LEU A 109 -0.47 11.06 17.76
C LEU A 109 0.83 10.60 18.44
N LEU A 110 1.38 11.42 19.34
CA LEU A 110 2.55 11.01 20.11
C LEU A 110 2.22 9.85 21.05
N LYS A 111 1.07 9.90 21.72
CA LYS A 111 0.61 8.80 22.58
C LYS A 111 0.47 7.50 21.78
N SER A 112 -0.14 7.53 20.60
CA SER A 112 -0.29 6.35 19.75
C SER A 112 1.05 5.78 19.30
N PHE A 113 2.01 6.66 18.96
CA PHE A 113 3.36 6.27 18.61
C PHE A 113 4.10 5.60 19.79
N CYS A 114 4.03 6.18 20.98
CA CYS A 114 4.67 5.65 22.17
C CYS A 114 4.06 4.31 22.59
N THR A 115 2.74 4.18 22.50
CA THR A 115 2.05 2.91 22.70
C THR A 115 2.52 1.86 21.69
N ALA A 116 2.57 2.18 20.39
CA ALA A 116 3.04 1.26 19.36
C ALA A 116 4.53 0.85 19.53
N LEU A 117 5.37 1.70 20.13
CA LEU A 117 6.79 1.42 20.40
C LEU A 117 7.06 0.66 21.71
N LEU A 118 6.25 0.90 22.74
CA LEU A 118 6.39 0.27 24.06
C LEU A 118 5.71 -1.10 24.10
N ASP A 119 4.61 -1.27 23.35
CA ASP A 119 3.89 -2.53 23.21
C ASP A 119 4.62 -3.57 22.35
N VAL A 120 5.79 -3.20 21.78
CA VAL A 120 6.69 -4.13 21.06
C VAL A 120 7.16 -5.30 21.94
N ASN A 121 7.05 -5.19 23.27
CA ASN A 121 7.44 -6.23 24.21
C ASN A 121 6.26 -7.06 24.75
N SER A 122 5.02 -6.79 24.33
CA SER A 122 3.84 -7.56 24.74
C SER A 122 3.54 -8.64 23.69
N ASP A 123 3.63 -9.91 24.05
CA ASP A 123 3.23 -11.06 23.22
C ASP A 123 1.69 -11.15 22.99
N LEU A 124 0.95 -10.03 23.06
CA LEU A 124 -0.50 -10.03 23.25
C LEU A 124 -1.36 -9.48 22.09
N SER A 125 -0.78 -8.94 21.01
CA SER A 125 -1.55 -8.29 19.94
C SER A 125 -1.14 -8.74 18.53
N ASP A 126 -1.50 -9.97 18.15
CA ASP A 126 -1.20 -10.55 16.82
C ASP A 126 -2.18 -10.12 15.69
N GLY A 127 -2.93 -9.03 15.87
CA GLY A 127 -3.90 -8.51 14.91
C GLY A 127 -3.26 -7.91 13.64
N MET A 128 -3.95 -8.00 12.49
CA MET A 128 -3.49 -7.39 11.24
C MET A 128 -3.46 -5.87 11.35
N LEU A 129 -4.47 -5.28 12.00
CA LEU A 129 -4.56 -3.85 12.21
C LEU A 129 -3.42 -3.35 13.11
N TYR A 130 -3.09 -4.11 14.16
CA TYR A 130 -1.94 -3.81 15.02
C TYR A 130 -0.63 -3.81 14.23
N LYS A 131 -0.38 -4.85 13.42
CA LYS A 131 0.81 -4.93 12.55
C LYS A 131 0.87 -3.77 11.55
N LEU A 132 -0.26 -3.36 10.99
CA LEU A 132 -0.35 -2.24 10.04
C LEU A 132 -0.04 -0.91 10.73
N LEU A 133 -0.64 -0.65 11.90
CA LEU A 133 -0.38 0.55 12.69
C LEU A 133 1.09 0.60 13.12
N LYS A 134 1.64 -0.53 13.59
CA LYS A 134 3.07 -0.67 13.89
C LYS A 134 3.95 -0.32 12.69
N TYR A 135 3.61 -0.80 11.51
CA TYR A 135 4.34 -0.49 10.28
C TYR A 135 4.29 1.01 9.95
N MET A 136 3.11 1.64 10.06
CA MET A 136 2.93 3.07 9.82
C MET A 136 3.76 3.93 10.79
N PHE A 137 3.78 3.56 12.08
CA PHE A 137 4.48 4.29 13.13
C PHE A 137 5.99 3.97 13.23
N THR A 138 6.49 2.99 12.48
CA THR A 138 7.93 2.71 12.42
C THR A 138 8.62 3.83 11.64
N LEU A 139 9.38 4.70 12.33
CA LEU A 139 10.10 5.82 11.73
C LEU A 139 11.50 5.42 11.27
N ASN A 140 11.83 5.70 10.02
CA ASN A 140 13.20 5.59 9.51
C ASN A 140 14.04 6.80 9.96
N ASP A 141 15.37 6.73 9.86
CA ASP A 141 16.24 7.82 10.32
C ASP A 141 16.02 9.15 9.57
N GLU A 142 15.61 9.09 8.31
CA GLU A 142 15.19 10.28 7.55
C GLU A 142 13.87 10.86 8.09
N ASP A 143 12.90 10.01 8.45
CA ASP A 143 11.60 10.43 8.99
C ASP A 143 11.77 11.13 10.36
N LYS A 144 12.75 10.70 11.18
CA LYS A 144 13.07 11.31 12.48
C LYS A 144 13.51 12.77 12.37
N ARG A 145 14.07 13.20 11.22
CA ARG A 145 14.44 14.61 10.99
C ARG A 145 13.21 15.50 10.79
N TYR A 146 12.19 14.97 10.13
CA TYR A 146 10.94 15.70 9.86
C TYR A 146 10.02 15.76 11.09
N PHE A 147 10.13 14.78 12.00
CA PHE A 147 9.26 14.64 13.16
C PHE A 147 10.04 14.62 14.49
N PRO A 148 10.58 15.76 14.94
CA PRO A 148 11.36 15.82 16.18
C PRO A 148 10.54 15.53 17.43
N TYR A 149 9.21 15.72 17.38
CA TYR A 149 8.31 15.46 18.51
C TYR A 149 8.04 13.96 18.70
N LEU A 150 8.12 13.14 17.65
CA LEU A 150 7.91 11.68 17.67
C LEU A 150 9.20 10.94 18.06
N ARG A 151 9.70 11.19 19.28
CA ARG A 151 10.87 10.51 19.84
C ARG A 151 10.54 9.71 21.09
N ARG A 152 11.31 8.65 21.30
CA ARG A 152 11.17 7.74 22.45
C ARG A 152 11.38 8.46 23.78
N GLU A 153 12.24 9.48 23.82
CA GLU A 153 12.46 10.33 25.00
C GLU A 153 11.20 11.10 25.44
N ASN A 154 10.40 11.55 24.47
CA ASN A 154 9.17 12.31 24.74
C ASN A 154 8.02 11.42 25.25
N CYS A 155 8.16 10.09 25.15
CA CYS A 155 7.15 9.13 25.58
C CYS A 155 6.97 9.05 27.10
N GLN A 156 8.02 9.35 27.87
CA GLN A 156 7.94 9.35 29.33
C GLN A 156 7.14 10.55 29.88
N GLN A 157 7.06 11.63 29.10
CA GLN A 157 6.54 12.92 29.58
C GLN A 157 5.05 13.13 29.30
N ILE A 158 4.45 12.37 28.37
CA ILE A 158 3.11 12.65 27.81
C ILE A 158 2.11 11.50 28.05
N LEU A 159 2.53 10.43 28.72
CA LEU A 159 1.68 9.25 28.97
C LEU A 159 0.37 9.57 29.75
N HIS A 160 0.29 10.73 30.42
CA HIS A 160 -0.71 10.96 31.47
C HIS A 160 -1.72 12.12 31.36
N SER A 161 -1.80 12.97 30.32
CA SER A 161 -2.74 14.12 30.47
C SER A 161 -3.55 14.68 29.29
N HIS A 162 -3.36 14.33 28.01
CA HIS A 162 -4.09 15.09 26.95
C HIS A 162 -4.81 14.30 25.85
N CYS A 163 -4.74 12.97 25.81
CA CYS A 163 -5.60 12.20 24.90
C CYS A 163 -6.30 11.01 25.60
N PRO A 164 -7.65 10.93 25.59
CA PRO A 164 -8.41 9.79 26.11
C PRO A 164 -8.30 8.54 25.20
N LEU A 165 -7.84 8.67 23.96
CA LEU A 165 -7.66 7.53 23.06
C LEU A 165 -6.44 6.71 23.50
N SER A 166 -6.62 5.40 23.63
CA SER A 166 -5.56 4.43 23.85
C SER A 166 -5.77 3.29 22.85
N PHE A 167 -4.77 3.04 22.02
CA PHE A 167 -4.82 1.97 21.01
C PHE A 167 -4.71 0.57 21.62
N ASN A 168 -4.44 0.45 22.92
CA ASN A 168 -4.38 -0.84 23.63
C ASN A 168 -5.75 -1.49 23.86
N ASN A 169 -6.85 -0.76 23.63
CA ASN A 169 -8.22 -1.27 23.74
C ASN A 169 -8.93 -1.32 22.37
N ILE A 170 -8.18 -1.42 21.26
CA ILE A 170 -8.81 -1.76 19.98
C ILE A 170 -9.47 -3.13 20.18
N SER A 171 -10.80 -3.16 20.03
CA SER A 171 -11.57 -4.36 20.25
C SER A 171 -11.09 -5.47 19.31
N PRO A 172 -10.94 -6.73 19.79
CA PRO A 172 -10.57 -7.85 18.92
C PRO A 172 -11.52 -8.02 17.73
N TYR A 173 -12.77 -7.53 17.85
CA TYR A 173 -13.79 -7.53 16.80
C TYR A 173 -13.48 -6.71 15.54
N THR A 174 -12.46 -5.84 15.55
CA THR A 174 -11.98 -5.19 14.32
C THR A 174 -10.91 -6.01 13.58
N ASP A 175 -10.47 -7.12 14.18
CA ASP A 175 -9.48 -8.07 13.67
C ASP A 175 -10.07 -9.49 13.51
N ASP A 176 -11.39 -9.62 13.34
CA ASP A 176 -12.00 -10.91 12.99
C ASP A 176 -11.68 -11.24 11.51
N VAL A 177 -10.83 -12.25 11.31
CA VAL A 177 -10.70 -13.02 10.05
C VAL A 177 -11.81 -14.07 10.00
#